data_AF-A0A1E9VSZ5-F1
#
_entry.id   AF-A0A1E9VSZ5-F1
#
_cell.length_a   1.000
_cell.length_b   1.000
_cell.length_c   1.000
_cell.angle_alpha   90.00
_cell.angle_beta   90.00
_cell.angle_gamma   90.00
#
_symmetry.space_group_name_H-M   'P 1'
#
loop_
_entity.id
_entity.type
_entity.pdbx_description
1 polymer ?
#
loop_
_entity_poly.entity_id
_entity_poly.type
_entity_poly.pdbx_seq_one_letter_code
_entity_poly.pdbx_strand_id
1 'polypeptide(L)'
;MKIRKLSPAECFTLLFMVIFTYLLVDDWLLHPINSEKKPINLHDVKPIIDRQMTVVTVGLQGFVSEEKSYEPVSGWVSYKQRYRYTDYNVKQLLVNATDIKQNSSSIHNTKANNENVLISYCDYNIYTKALVENLDDKVIDIWVIYQERGECMK
;
A
#
# COMPACT_ATOMS: atom_id res chain seq x y z
N MET A 1 48.58 -22.63 26.59
CA MET A 1 47.86 -21.90 25.51
C MET A 1 48.34 -20.44 25.55
N LYS A 2 49.22 -20.03 24.62
CA LYS A 2 49.78 -18.66 24.60
C LYS A 2 48.79 -17.74 23.89
N ILE A 3 48.21 -16.79 24.62
CA ILE A 3 47.35 -15.73 24.06
C ILE A 3 48.29 -14.73 23.37
N ARG A 4 48.30 -14.73 22.03
CA ARG A 4 49.06 -13.76 21.23
C ARG A 4 48.35 -12.40 21.35
N LYS A 5 49.06 -11.37 21.85
CA LYS A 5 48.53 -10.00 21.86
C LYS A 5 48.48 -9.48 20.43
N LEU A 6 47.28 -9.12 19.97
CA LEU A 6 47.11 -8.47 18.68
C LEU A 6 47.69 -7.06 18.74
N SER A 7 48.34 -6.65 17.66
CA SER A 7 48.80 -5.28 17.48
C SER A 7 47.61 -4.33 17.24
N PRO A 8 47.76 -3.03 17.53
CA PRO A 8 46.70 -2.04 17.29
C PRO A 8 46.22 -2.02 15.82
N ALA A 9 47.13 -2.27 14.88
CA ALA A 9 46.80 -2.37 13.46
C ALA A 9 45.89 -3.57 13.17
N GLU A 10 46.22 -4.75 13.70
CA GLU A 10 45.40 -5.97 13.53
C GLU A 10 44.01 -5.83 14.16
N CYS A 11 43.89 -5.12 15.30
CA CYS A 11 42.59 -4.78 15.89
C CYS A 11 41.77 -3.87 14.98
N PHE A 12 42.41 -2.88 14.35
CA PHE A 12 41.72 -1.96 13.44
C PHE A 12 41.24 -2.67 12.17
N THR A 13 42.05 -3.55 11.58
CA THR A 13 41.64 -4.34 10.40
C THR A 13 40.49 -5.29 10.73
N LEU A 14 40.51 -5.93 11.91
CA LEU A 14 39.41 -6.79 12.34
C LEU A 14 38.12 -5.99 12.56
N LEU A 15 38.19 -4.81 13.19
CA LEU A 15 37.03 -3.94 13.36
C LEU A 15 36.45 -3.52 12.00
N PHE A 16 37.31 -3.11 11.07
CA PHE A 16 36.89 -2.69 9.74
C PHE A 16 36.27 -3.84 8.94
N MET A 17 36.84 -5.05 9.03
CA MET A 17 36.26 -6.25 8.44
C MET A 17 34.89 -6.57 9.02
N VAL A 18 34.71 -6.47 10.36
CA VAL A 18 33.41 -6.71 11.00
C VAL A 18 32.37 -5.68 10.54
N ILE A 19 32.73 -4.40 10.48
CA ILE A 19 31.85 -3.34 9.96
C ILE A 19 31.52 -3.59 8.49
N PHE A 20 32.50 -3.94 7.66
CA PHE A 20 32.28 -4.18 6.24
C PHE A 20 31.43 -5.42 5.98
N THR A 21 31.63 -6.51 6.74
CA THR A 21 30.76 -7.68 6.70
C THR A 21 29.37 -7.37 7.24
N TYR A 22 29.25 -6.53 8.27
CA TYR A 22 27.96 -6.09 8.77
C TYR A 22 27.22 -5.30 7.70
N LEU A 23 27.89 -4.35 7.03
CA LEU A 23 27.31 -3.58 5.92
C LEU A 23 26.94 -4.48 4.74
N LEU A 24 27.79 -5.43 4.33
CA LEU A 24 27.49 -6.38 3.26
C LEU A 24 26.35 -7.33 3.62
N VAL A 25 26.29 -7.79 4.87
CA VAL A 25 25.20 -8.63 5.36
C VAL A 25 23.92 -7.82 5.45
N ASP A 26 23.94 -6.57 5.91
CA ASP A 26 22.76 -5.70 5.88
C ASP A 26 22.26 -5.54 4.44
N ASP A 27 23.17 -5.27 3.51
CA ASP A 27 22.85 -5.11 2.08
C ASP A 27 22.45 -6.42 1.37
N TRP A 28 22.78 -7.58 1.92
CA TRP A 28 22.50 -8.88 1.28
C TRP A 28 21.41 -9.70 2.00
N LEU A 29 21.15 -9.44 3.28
CA LEU A 29 20.19 -10.15 4.14
C LEU A 29 18.99 -9.29 4.55
N LEU A 30 19.08 -7.96 4.60
CA LEU A 30 17.91 -7.08 4.77
C LEU A 30 17.31 -6.59 3.44
N HIS A 31 18.09 -6.53 2.36
CA HIS A 31 17.58 -6.19 1.01
C HIS A 31 16.97 -7.34 0.16
N PRO A 32 17.18 -8.66 0.39
CA PRO A 32 16.67 -9.69 -0.52
C PRO A 32 15.16 -9.91 -0.37
N ILE A 33 14.52 -9.33 0.65
CA ILE A 33 13.05 -9.31 0.76
C ILE A 33 12.43 -8.28 -0.21
N ASN A 34 13.22 -7.34 -0.76
CA ASN A 34 12.76 -6.28 -1.66
C ASN A 34 13.45 -6.24 -3.03
N SER A 35 14.47 -7.07 -3.32
CA SER A 35 15.25 -6.97 -4.56
C SER A 35 14.57 -7.53 -5.82
N GLU A 36 13.44 -8.23 -5.70
CA GLU A 36 12.72 -8.78 -6.87
C GLU A 36 11.66 -7.84 -7.47
N LYS A 37 11.27 -6.79 -6.75
CA LYS A 37 10.37 -5.76 -7.29
C LYS A 37 11.20 -4.55 -7.66
N LYS A 38 11.65 -4.48 -8.92
CA LYS A 38 12.08 -3.19 -9.50
C LYS A 38 11.05 -2.13 -9.11
N PRO A 39 11.45 -0.91 -8.72
CA PRO A 39 10.51 0.16 -8.45
C PRO A 39 9.62 0.27 -9.69
N ILE A 40 8.33 -0.04 -9.54
CA ILE A 40 7.39 0.12 -10.64
C ILE A 40 7.51 1.59 -11.01
N ASN A 41 7.83 1.87 -12.29
CA ASN A 41 7.94 3.25 -12.71
C ASN A 41 6.62 3.92 -12.33
N LEU A 42 6.65 5.02 -11.58
CA LEU A 42 5.46 5.64 -11.03
C LEU A 42 4.45 6.03 -12.12
N HIS A 43 4.92 6.17 -13.37
CA HIS A 43 4.09 6.30 -14.56
C HIS A 43 3.23 5.06 -14.86
N ASP A 44 3.72 3.86 -14.54
CA ASP A 44 3.04 2.58 -14.74
C ASP A 44 2.02 2.28 -13.62
N VAL A 45 2.13 2.96 -12.47
CA VAL A 45 1.20 2.83 -11.34
C VAL A 45 -0.12 3.56 -11.59
N LYS A 46 -0.09 4.74 -12.24
CA LYS A 46 -1.28 5.54 -12.55
C LYS A 46 -2.40 4.75 -13.24
N PRO A 47 -2.17 4.05 -14.36
CA PRO A 47 -3.23 3.30 -15.03
C PRO A 47 -3.78 2.16 -14.17
N ILE A 48 -2.98 1.60 -13.28
CA ILE A 48 -3.41 0.54 -12.36
C ILE A 48 -4.38 1.12 -11.32
N ILE A 49 -4.04 2.25 -10.69
CA ILE A 49 -4.93 2.92 -9.74
C ILE A 49 -6.19 3.44 -10.41
N ASP A 50 -6.09 4.03 -11.60
CA ASP A 50 -7.25 4.54 -12.34
C ASP A 50 -8.21 3.39 -12.69
N ARG A 51 -7.67 2.24 -13.12
CA ARG A 51 -8.46 1.03 -13.37
C ARG A 51 -9.12 0.54 -12.08
N GLN A 52 -8.37 0.47 -10.99
CA GLN A 52 -8.89 0.00 -9.71
C GLN A 52 -10.01 0.90 -9.20
N MET A 53 -9.84 2.23 -9.27
CA MET A 53 -10.88 3.19 -8.91
C MET A 53 -12.13 2.96 -9.76
N THR A 54 -11.96 2.84 -11.08
CA THR A 54 -13.09 2.61 -12.00
C THR A 54 -13.86 1.34 -11.66
N VAL A 55 -13.18 0.24 -11.35
CA VAL A 55 -13.82 -1.03 -10.98
C VAL A 55 -14.58 -0.89 -9.66
N VAL A 56 -14.06 -0.13 -8.70
CA VAL A 56 -14.72 0.08 -7.40
C VAL A 56 -15.93 0.99 -7.53
N THR A 57 -15.87 2.00 -8.41
CA THR A 57 -16.90 3.04 -8.52
C THR A 57 -17.90 2.82 -9.65
N VAL A 58 -17.78 1.72 -10.40
CA VAL A 58 -18.69 1.40 -11.51
C VAL A 58 -20.15 1.37 -11.02
N GLY A 59 -21.01 2.10 -11.75
CA GLY A 59 -22.44 2.20 -11.45
C GLY A 59 -22.81 3.13 -10.29
N LEU A 60 -21.84 3.72 -9.56
CA LEU A 60 -22.15 4.71 -8.53
C LEU A 60 -22.68 6.01 -9.15
N GLN A 61 -23.60 6.67 -8.43
CA GLN A 61 -24.26 7.89 -8.85
C GLN A 61 -23.98 9.05 -7.90
N GLY A 62 -24.17 10.28 -8.37
CA GLY A 62 -24.00 11.48 -7.54
C GLY A 62 -22.54 11.72 -7.18
N PHE A 63 -21.65 11.69 -8.19
CA PHE A 63 -20.27 12.12 -8.06
C PHE A 63 -20.19 13.55 -7.51
N VAL A 64 -19.29 13.77 -6.55
CA VAL A 64 -19.10 15.06 -5.89
C VAL A 64 -17.75 15.65 -6.28
N SER A 65 -16.67 14.88 -6.11
CA SER A 65 -15.32 15.35 -6.39
C SER A 65 -14.35 14.20 -6.55
N GLU A 66 -13.19 14.52 -7.10
CA GLU A 66 -12.04 13.63 -7.16
C GLU A 66 -10.75 14.35 -6.78
N GLU A 67 -9.80 13.61 -6.24
CA GLU A 67 -8.49 14.10 -5.88
C GLU A 67 -7.44 13.03 -6.14
N LYS A 68 -6.38 13.39 -6.87
CA LYS A 68 -5.23 12.52 -7.13
C LYS A 68 -4.01 13.12 -6.45
N SER A 69 -3.39 12.37 -5.56
CA SER A 69 -2.13 12.77 -4.91
C SER A 69 -0.99 11.84 -5.31
N TYR A 70 0.19 12.45 -5.41
CA TYR A 70 1.41 11.82 -5.88
C TYR A 70 2.58 12.37 -5.08
N GLU A 71 3.24 11.52 -4.29
CA GLU A 71 4.55 11.88 -3.74
C GLU A 71 5.61 10.87 -4.17
N PRO A 72 6.57 11.30 -5.00
CA PRO A 72 7.60 10.41 -5.53
C PRO A 72 8.61 9.97 -4.47
N VAL A 73 8.78 10.72 -3.38
CA VAL A 73 9.77 10.44 -2.33
C VAL A 73 9.33 9.29 -1.42
N SER A 74 8.03 9.19 -1.14
CA SER A 74 7.45 8.14 -0.28
C SER A 74 6.99 6.90 -1.06
N GLY A 75 7.06 6.94 -2.41
CA GLY A 75 6.64 5.81 -3.25
C GLY A 75 5.14 5.52 -3.15
N TRP A 76 4.33 6.56 -2.89
CA TRP A 76 2.89 6.45 -2.74
C TRP A 76 2.14 7.19 -3.85
N VAL A 77 0.99 6.65 -4.24
CA VAL A 77 0.05 7.33 -5.13
C VAL A 77 -1.33 7.08 -4.58
N SER A 78 -2.15 8.11 -4.44
CA SER A 78 -3.52 7.96 -3.97
C SER A 78 -4.50 8.59 -4.95
N TYR A 79 -5.64 7.91 -5.10
CA TYR A 79 -6.78 8.41 -5.82
C TYR A 79 -7.98 8.33 -4.90
N LYS A 80 -8.62 9.49 -4.69
CA LYS A 80 -9.84 9.64 -3.93
C LYS A 80 -10.97 10.02 -4.87
N GLN A 81 -12.11 9.34 -4.76
CA GLN A 81 -13.37 9.81 -5.34
C GLN A 81 -14.44 9.89 -4.25
N ARG A 82 -15.26 10.94 -4.33
CA ARG A 82 -16.33 11.21 -3.38
C ARG A 82 -17.68 11.14 -4.08
N TYR A 83 -18.61 10.42 -3.47
CA TYR A 83 -19.99 10.25 -3.94
C TYR A 83 -20.98 10.61 -2.84
N ARG A 84 -22.19 11.03 -3.23
CA ARG A 84 -23.28 11.20 -2.26
C ARG A 84 -23.64 9.87 -1.61
N TYR A 85 -23.92 9.88 -0.31
CA TYR A 85 -24.42 8.70 0.37
C TYR A 85 -25.86 8.42 -0.06
N THR A 86 -26.08 7.25 -0.64
CA THR A 86 -27.41 6.71 -0.92
C THR A 86 -27.38 5.21 -0.68
N ASP A 87 -28.52 4.62 -0.31
CA ASP A 87 -28.64 3.16 -0.15
C ASP A 87 -28.27 2.41 -1.44
N TYR A 88 -28.56 3.01 -2.60
CA TYR A 88 -28.15 2.49 -3.89
C TYR A 88 -26.63 2.42 -4.02
N ASN A 89 -25.93 3.52 -3.72
CA ASN A 89 -24.47 3.57 -3.81
C ASN A 89 -23.80 2.60 -2.81
N VAL A 90 -24.34 2.46 -1.61
CA VAL A 90 -23.84 1.50 -0.62
C VAL A 90 -23.98 0.07 -1.14
N LYS A 91 -25.16 -0.30 -1.67
CA LYS A 91 -25.40 -1.64 -2.23
C LYS A 91 -24.48 -1.91 -3.43
N GLN A 92 -24.39 -0.96 -4.36
CA GLN A 92 -23.58 -1.11 -5.56
C GLN A 92 -22.09 -1.28 -5.21
N LEU A 93 -21.59 -0.52 -4.25
CA LEU A 93 -20.21 -0.62 -3.77
C LEU A 93 -19.90 -2.00 -3.16
N LEU A 94 -20.84 -2.58 -2.40
CA LEU A 94 -20.69 -3.92 -1.82
C LEU A 94 -20.71 -5.01 -2.90
N VAL A 95 -21.52 -4.85 -3.95
CA VAL A 95 -21.52 -5.74 -5.12
C VAL A 95 -20.16 -5.67 -5.82
N ASN A 96 -19.69 -4.47 -6.16
CA ASN A 96 -18.39 -4.27 -6.80
C ASN A 96 -17.25 -4.91 -5.99
N ALA A 97 -17.23 -4.72 -4.66
CA ALA A 97 -16.24 -5.34 -3.79
C ALA A 97 -16.29 -6.88 -3.78
N THR A 98 -17.49 -7.45 -3.89
CA THR A 98 -17.68 -8.91 -3.96
C THR A 98 -17.12 -9.47 -5.27
N ASP A 99 -17.38 -8.80 -6.38
CA ASP A 99 -16.90 -9.21 -7.71
C ASP A 99 -15.37 -9.11 -7.80
N ILE A 100 -14.77 -8.06 -7.23
CA ILE A 100 -13.32 -7.91 -7.12
C ILE A 100 -12.71 -9.06 -6.30
N LYS A 101 -13.40 -9.50 -5.24
CA LYS A 101 -12.95 -10.62 -4.40
C LYS A 101 -13.03 -11.97 -5.08
N GLN A 102 -14.03 -12.22 -5.90
CA GLN A 102 -14.09 -13.47 -6.66
C GLN A 102 -12.96 -13.56 -7.71
N ASN A 103 -12.45 -12.41 -8.17
CA ASN A 103 -11.45 -12.31 -9.22
C ASN A 103 -10.00 -12.21 -8.72
N SER A 104 -9.74 -12.11 -7.40
CA SER A 104 -8.39 -11.94 -6.85
C SER A 104 -8.08 -12.94 -5.73
N SER A 105 -6.96 -13.63 -5.86
CA SER A 105 -6.48 -14.68 -4.94
C SER A 105 -5.80 -14.15 -3.68
N SER A 106 -5.61 -12.82 -3.57
CA SER A 106 -4.74 -12.14 -2.58
C SER A 106 -5.50 -11.22 -1.61
N ILE A 107 -6.84 -11.18 -1.61
CA ILE A 107 -7.58 -10.26 -0.74
C ILE A 107 -7.56 -10.73 0.72
N HIS A 108 -6.77 -10.05 1.53
CA HIS A 108 -6.93 -10.05 2.98
C HIS A 108 -8.17 -9.21 3.34
N ASN A 109 -9.23 -9.91 3.76
CA ASN A 109 -10.40 -9.30 4.37
C ASN A 109 -10.00 -8.61 5.69
N THR A 110 -9.74 -7.31 5.68
CA THR A 110 -9.77 -6.54 6.93
C THR A 110 -11.24 -6.30 7.26
N LYS A 111 -11.80 -7.11 8.18
CA LYS A 111 -13.12 -6.85 8.77
C LYS A 111 -13.19 -5.38 9.20
N ALA A 112 -14.17 -4.64 8.68
CA ALA A 112 -14.47 -3.28 9.12
C ALA A 112 -14.91 -3.32 10.59
N ASN A 113 -13.98 -3.11 11.51
CA ASN A 113 -14.25 -2.95 12.94
C ASN A 113 -14.68 -1.51 13.29
N ASN A 114 -15.00 -0.68 12.30
CA ASN A 114 -15.28 0.74 12.48
C ASN A 114 -16.56 1.11 11.72
N GLU A 115 -17.53 1.72 12.41
CA GLU A 115 -18.92 1.92 11.94
C GLU A 115 -19.03 2.73 10.64
N ASN A 116 -17.97 3.47 10.29
CA ASN A 116 -17.94 4.31 9.09
C ASN A 116 -17.27 3.62 7.90
N VAL A 117 -16.61 2.47 8.04
CA VAL A 117 -15.93 1.82 6.90
C VAL A 117 -16.87 0.82 6.25
N LEU A 118 -17.18 1.03 4.96
CA LEU A 118 -18.06 0.15 4.19
C LEU A 118 -17.30 -1.04 3.60
N ILE A 119 -16.14 -0.77 3.01
CA ILE A 119 -15.25 -1.80 2.44
C ILE A 119 -13.80 -1.43 2.71
N SER A 120 -12.98 -2.45 2.92
CA SER A 120 -11.53 -2.34 3.04
C SER A 120 -10.92 -3.63 2.54
N TYR A 121 -10.04 -3.54 1.55
CA TYR A 121 -9.30 -4.70 1.07
C TYR A 121 -7.96 -4.28 0.48
N CYS A 122 -7.10 -5.28 0.38
CA CYS A 122 -5.74 -5.17 -0.11
C CYS A 122 -5.56 -6.10 -1.30
N ASP A 123 -4.93 -5.59 -2.35
CA ASP A 123 -4.41 -6.38 -3.46
C ASP A 123 -2.93 -6.04 -3.67
N TYR A 124 -2.05 -6.85 -3.08
CA TYR A 124 -0.60 -6.64 -3.03
C TYR A 124 -0.20 -5.23 -2.55
N ASN A 125 0.16 -4.34 -3.48
CA ASN A 125 0.63 -2.98 -3.20
C ASN A 125 -0.51 -1.94 -3.29
N ILE A 126 -1.73 -2.37 -3.61
CA ILE A 126 -2.90 -1.50 -3.76
C ILE A 126 -3.85 -1.74 -2.58
N TYR A 127 -4.07 -0.69 -1.81
CA TYR A 127 -5.07 -0.65 -0.77
C TYR A 127 -6.30 0.09 -1.25
N THR A 128 -7.47 -0.53 -1.11
CA THR A 128 -8.75 0.13 -1.37
C THR A 128 -9.56 0.22 -0.09
N LYS A 129 -10.10 1.41 0.17
CA LYS A 129 -10.95 1.68 1.32
C LYS A 129 -12.10 2.57 0.92
N ALA A 130 -13.31 2.22 1.32
CA ALA A 130 -14.44 3.14 1.26
C ALA A 130 -15.02 3.35 2.65
N LEU A 131 -15.30 4.60 2.96
CA LEU A 131 -15.84 5.01 4.24
C LEU A 131 -16.91 6.09 4.06
N VAL A 132 -17.79 6.19 5.05
CA VAL A 132 -18.82 7.22 5.14
C VAL A 132 -18.27 8.37 5.96
N GLU A 133 -18.31 9.58 5.41
CA GLU A 133 -18.03 10.81 6.15
C GLU A 133 -19.31 11.61 6.36
N ASN A 134 -19.45 12.20 7.55
CA ASN A 134 -20.45 13.21 7.85
C ASN A 134 -19.71 14.55 7.96
N LEU A 135 -19.67 15.31 6.86
CA LEU A 135 -19.14 16.67 6.85
C LEU A 135 -20.31 17.67 6.89
N ASP A 136 -21.03 17.81 5.77
CA ASP A 136 -22.23 18.66 5.64
C ASP A 136 -23.44 17.86 5.12
N ASP A 137 -23.22 17.06 4.08
CA ASP A 137 -24.08 15.96 3.64
C ASP A 137 -23.35 14.63 3.88
N LYS A 138 -24.11 13.56 4.12
CA LYS A 138 -23.53 12.21 4.23
C LYS A 138 -22.94 11.82 2.87
N VAL A 139 -21.64 11.51 2.84
CA VAL A 139 -20.90 11.14 1.63
C VAL A 139 -20.17 9.83 1.80
N ILE A 140 -19.82 9.20 0.69
CA ILE A 140 -18.97 8.02 0.62
C ILE A 140 -17.65 8.46 -0.01
N ASP A 141 -16.58 8.34 0.77
CA ASP A 141 -15.20 8.56 0.35
C ASP A 141 -14.57 7.23 -0.01
N ILE A 142 -14.10 7.14 -1.24
CA ILE A 142 -13.46 5.95 -1.79
C ILE A 142 -12.01 6.31 -2.09
N TRP A 143 -11.10 5.54 -1.51
CA TRP A 143 -9.67 5.70 -1.60
C TRP A 143 -9.07 4.45 -2.26
N VAL A 144 -8.23 4.67 -3.26
CA VAL A 144 -7.35 3.66 -3.84
C VAL A 144 -5.93 4.19 -3.70
N ILE A 145 -5.10 3.46 -2.98
CA ILE A 145 -3.77 3.88 -2.58
C ILE A 145 -2.78 2.81 -3.05
N TYR A 146 -1.79 3.20 -3.83
CA TYR A 146 -0.61 2.38 -4.06
C TYR A 146 0.48 2.76 -3.08
N GLN A 147 1.15 1.76 -2.53
CA GLN A 147 2.34 1.95 -1.71
C GLN A 147 3.37 0.88 -2.04
N GLU A 148 4.57 1.32 -2.41
CA GLU A 148 5.65 0.43 -2.88
C GLU A 148 6.06 -0.62 -1.84
N ARG A 149 6.08 -0.22 -0.56
CA ARG A 149 6.44 -1.08 0.59
C ARG A 149 5.26 -1.81 1.23
N GLY A 150 4.07 -1.74 0.61
CA GLY A 150 2.87 -2.51 0.98
C GLY A 150 2.45 -2.39 2.45
N GLU A 151 1.64 -1.38 2.82
CA GLU A 151 0.87 -1.42 4.08
C GLU A 151 -0.03 -2.66 4.18
N CYS A 152 -0.40 -3.23 3.04
CA CYS A 152 -1.17 -4.46 2.90
C CYS A 152 -0.45 -5.75 3.33
N MET A 153 0.86 -5.69 3.62
CA MET A 153 1.67 -6.84 4.06
C MET A 153 1.95 -6.87 5.57
N LYS A 154 1.34 -5.97 6.35
CA LYS A 154 1.47 -5.93 7.82
C LYS A 154 0.42 -6.77 8.54
#